data_AF-A0A933H169-F1
#
_entry.id   AF-A0A933H169-F1
#
_cell.length_a   1.000
_cell.length_b   1.000
_cell.length_c   1.000
_cell.angle_alpha   90.00
_cell.angle_beta   90.00
_cell.angle_gamma   90.00
#
_symmetry.space_group_name_H-M   'P 1'
#
loop_
_entity.id
_entity.type
_entity.pdbx_description
1 polymer ?
#
loop_
_entity_poly.entity_id
_entity_poly.type
_entity_poly.pdbx_seq_one_letter_code
_entity_poly.pdbx_strand_id
1 'polypeptide(L)'
;MSEGTAQTPPKDKGPKKCLIFPLPKVVFFYPTALAAFLCAVTTASFKKDVVPQAVAFGYLNHDKIGKSKDRDKLQEAIVGEKVTAPKWDEGKNRDAWREASKDIGAVEGERGVHPGYLSGWLFLIIFTLNVLVISFEFPGVKALAVTFLVIAVVTGGALLNMYYPFLPFLSDWLRSIHPYATGHFYLYLGILFTVIIAVSVFINRYWNRWIIESNRLVHKHGMLGNVREWPVMHLEVTKEITDIFEFCLLMSGSLVFKTGNPNERPIVLENVPWINTKEKQIRGILESFRIGVGG
;
A
#
# COMPACT_ATOMS: atom_id res chain seq x y z
N MET A 1 -60.29 -0.22 -40.69
CA MET A 1 -59.66 -1.14 -39.72
C MET A 1 -58.26 -0.62 -39.43
N SER A 2 -58.13 0.19 -38.38
CA SER A 2 -56.84 0.72 -37.90
C SER A 2 -56.40 -0.14 -36.73
N GLU A 3 -55.36 -0.96 -36.94
CA GLU A 3 -54.73 -1.74 -35.88
C GLU A 3 -54.10 -0.80 -34.85
N GLY A 4 -54.70 -0.78 -33.66
CA GLY A 4 -54.12 -0.14 -32.49
C GLY A 4 -52.88 -0.92 -32.07
N THR A 5 -51.72 -0.30 -32.22
CA THR A 5 -50.46 -0.81 -31.69
C THR A 5 -50.55 -0.83 -30.16
N ALA A 6 -50.70 -2.03 -29.61
CA ALA A 6 -50.68 -2.28 -28.18
C ALA A 6 -49.31 -1.85 -27.61
N GLN A 7 -49.31 -0.71 -26.90
CA GLN A 7 -48.18 -0.32 -26.07
C GLN A 7 -48.02 -1.37 -24.97
N THR A 8 -46.86 -2.02 -24.96
CA THR A 8 -46.46 -2.93 -23.88
C THR A 8 -46.33 -2.11 -22.60
N PRO A 9 -46.91 -2.56 -21.47
CA PRO A 9 -46.82 -1.82 -20.21
C PRO A 9 -45.34 -1.66 -19.80
N PRO A 10 -44.95 -0.51 -19.24
CA PRO A 10 -43.59 -0.28 -18.79
C PRO A 10 -43.23 -1.36 -17.78
N LYS A 11 -42.19 -2.14 -18.11
CA LYS A 11 -41.63 -3.20 -17.28
C LYS A 11 -41.24 -2.57 -15.93
N ASP A 12 -42.08 -2.79 -14.92
CA ASP A 12 -41.90 -2.24 -13.58
C ASP A 12 -40.57 -2.78 -13.01
N LYS A 13 -39.54 -1.94 -13.09
CA LYS A 13 -38.25 -2.23 -12.49
C LYS A 13 -38.47 -1.96 -11.01
N GLY A 14 -38.66 -3.04 -10.25
CA GLY A 14 -38.85 -3.01 -8.81
C GLY A 14 -37.89 -2.07 -8.08
N PRO A 15 -38.19 -1.71 -6.83
CA PRO A 15 -37.60 -0.57 -6.12
C PRO A 15 -36.09 -0.51 -6.30
N LYS A 16 -35.59 0.58 -6.89
CA LYS A 16 -34.17 0.79 -7.13
C LYS A 16 -33.45 0.85 -5.78
N LYS A 17 -32.55 -0.10 -5.53
CA LYS A 17 -31.73 -0.14 -4.31
C LYS A 17 -30.27 0.14 -4.66
N CYS A 18 -29.60 0.95 -3.85
CA CYS A 18 -28.16 1.14 -3.93
C CYS A 18 -27.50 0.56 -2.68
N LEU A 19 -26.60 -0.42 -2.86
CA LEU A 19 -25.75 -0.93 -1.78
C LEU A 19 -24.42 -0.19 -1.75
N ILE A 20 -24.02 0.20 -0.54
CA ILE A 20 -22.76 0.90 -0.27
C ILE A 20 -21.99 0.13 0.80
N PHE A 21 -20.69 -0.03 0.54
CA PHE A 21 -19.73 -0.68 1.42
C PHE A 21 -18.53 0.26 1.57
N PRO A 22 -18.45 1.01 2.68
CA PRO A 22 -17.26 1.77 3.04
C PRO A 22 -16.03 0.86 3.09
N LEU A 23 -14.92 1.21 2.45
CA LEU A 23 -13.70 0.41 2.56
C LEU A 23 -12.91 0.80 3.82
N PRO A 24 -12.27 -0.15 4.52
CA PRO A 24 -11.35 0.20 5.60
C PRO A 24 -10.10 0.87 5.02
N LYS A 25 -9.49 1.80 5.78
CA LYS A 25 -8.27 2.51 5.34
C LYS A 25 -7.10 1.57 5.03
N VAL A 26 -7.08 0.38 5.60
CA VAL A 26 -6.03 -0.61 5.32
C VAL A 26 -5.96 -1.04 3.85
N VAL A 27 -7.02 -0.83 3.06
CA VAL A 27 -7.00 -1.09 1.60
C VAL A 27 -5.93 -0.24 0.92
N PHE A 28 -5.56 0.91 1.46
CA PHE A 28 -4.47 1.74 0.93
C PHE A 28 -3.09 1.08 1.02
N PHE A 29 -2.93 -0.06 1.72
CA PHE A 29 -1.71 -0.86 1.66
C PHE A 29 -1.50 -1.63 0.34
N TYR A 30 -2.45 -1.60 -0.59
CA TYR A 30 -2.32 -2.34 -1.85
C TYR A 30 -1.10 -1.96 -2.72
N PRO A 31 -0.64 -0.69 -2.81
CA PRO A 31 0.56 -0.35 -3.58
C PRO A 31 1.82 -0.96 -2.96
N THR A 32 1.89 -1.01 -1.61
CA THR A 32 2.96 -1.70 -0.89
C THR A 32 2.92 -3.20 -1.14
N ALA A 33 1.75 -3.83 -1.11
CA ALA A 33 1.61 -5.25 -1.44
C ALA A 33 2.08 -5.54 -2.86
N LEU A 34 1.67 -4.72 -3.83
CA LEU A 34 2.09 -4.84 -5.23
C LEU A 34 3.60 -4.64 -5.38
N ALA A 35 4.16 -3.62 -4.75
CA ALA A 35 5.59 -3.37 -4.75
C ALA A 35 6.37 -4.55 -4.16
N ALA A 36 5.88 -5.15 -3.08
CA ALA A 36 6.48 -6.34 -2.49
C ALA A 36 6.46 -7.54 -3.45
N PHE A 37 5.35 -7.80 -4.14
CA PHE A 37 5.32 -8.86 -5.16
C PHE A 37 6.24 -8.56 -6.35
N LEU A 38 6.30 -7.31 -6.82
CA LEU A 38 7.24 -6.92 -7.87
C LEU A 38 8.70 -7.11 -7.42
N CYS A 39 9.02 -6.77 -6.17
CA CYS A 39 10.33 -7.00 -5.59
C CYS A 39 10.65 -8.50 -5.45
N ALA A 40 9.67 -9.33 -5.07
CA ALA A 40 9.82 -10.78 -5.00
C ALA A 40 10.06 -11.40 -6.39
N VAL A 41 9.28 -10.99 -7.39
CA VAL A 41 9.43 -11.47 -8.77
C VAL A 41 10.77 -11.02 -9.35
N THR A 42 11.15 -9.76 -9.16
CA THR A 42 12.44 -9.25 -9.64
C THR A 42 13.57 -9.99 -8.96
N THR A 43 13.64 -10.07 -7.62
CA THR A 43 14.71 -10.84 -6.95
C THR A 43 14.76 -12.32 -7.39
N ALA A 44 13.62 -13.01 -7.47
CA ALA A 44 13.58 -14.41 -7.92
C ALA A 44 14.01 -14.61 -9.39
N SER A 45 13.76 -13.63 -10.26
CA SER A 45 14.12 -13.71 -11.69
C SER A 45 15.62 -13.58 -11.92
N PHE A 46 16.32 -12.89 -11.03
CA PHE A 46 17.76 -12.73 -11.08
C PHE A 46 18.40 -13.82 -10.21
N LYS A 47 18.41 -15.05 -10.73
CA LYS A 47 18.97 -16.30 -10.13
C LYS A 47 20.43 -16.23 -9.62
N LYS A 48 21.08 -15.08 -9.65
CA LYS A 48 22.41 -14.83 -9.06
C LYS A 48 22.25 -14.12 -7.71
N ASP A 49 21.49 -14.69 -6.78
CA ASP A 49 21.59 -14.28 -5.38
C ASP A 49 22.90 -14.84 -4.79
N VAL A 50 24.02 -14.26 -5.22
CA VAL A 50 25.28 -14.32 -4.46
C VAL A 50 25.36 -13.02 -3.68
N VAL A 51 24.62 -12.94 -2.58
CA VAL A 51 25.14 -12.25 -1.40
C VAL A 51 25.29 -13.33 -0.35
N PRO A 52 26.49 -13.92 -0.21
CA PRO A 52 26.75 -14.79 0.92
C PRO A 52 26.57 -13.90 2.15
N GLN A 53 25.63 -14.26 3.03
CA GLN A 53 25.66 -13.77 4.41
C GLN A 53 27.07 -13.98 5.02
N ALA A 54 27.84 -14.95 4.48
CA ALA A 54 29.26 -15.16 4.76
C ALA A 54 30.19 -13.99 4.40
N VAL A 55 29.86 -13.12 3.43
CA VAL A 55 30.68 -11.94 3.08
C VAL A 55 30.35 -10.78 4.04
N ALA A 56 29.08 -10.55 4.37
CA ALA A 56 28.70 -9.53 5.36
C ALA A 56 29.21 -9.88 6.78
N PHE A 57 29.16 -11.17 7.18
CA PHE A 57 29.78 -11.63 8.43
C PHE A 57 31.31 -11.71 8.35
N GLY A 58 31.87 -12.00 7.18
CA GLY A 58 33.31 -12.07 6.95
C GLY A 58 34.00 -10.71 7.07
N TYR A 59 33.38 -9.65 6.53
CA TYR A 59 33.92 -8.29 6.61
C TYR A 59 33.80 -7.66 8.00
N LEU A 60 32.77 -8.01 8.78
CA LEU A 60 32.63 -7.51 10.17
C LEU A 60 33.58 -8.18 11.17
N ASN A 61 34.18 -9.34 10.82
CA ASN A 61 35.02 -10.11 11.75
C ASN A 61 36.51 -10.20 11.39
N HIS A 62 36.92 -9.72 10.21
CA HIS A 62 38.32 -9.87 9.80
C HIS A 62 39.31 -8.98 10.59
N ASP A 63 38.80 -7.95 11.28
CA ASP A 63 39.64 -6.98 11.99
C ASP A 63 39.75 -7.25 13.51
N LYS A 64 38.95 -8.18 14.07
CA LYS A 64 38.95 -8.46 15.52
C LYS A 64 39.07 -9.93 15.94
N ILE A 65 39.04 -10.90 15.02
CA ILE A 65 39.34 -12.30 15.38
C ILE A 65 40.84 -12.55 15.22
N GLY A 66 41.61 -11.88 16.07
CA GLY A 66 42.94 -12.34 16.44
C GLY A 66 42.81 -13.62 17.26
N LYS A 67 43.20 -14.76 16.68
CA LYS A 67 43.66 -15.99 17.36
C LYS A 67 42.92 -16.41 18.65
N SER A 68 41.59 -16.53 18.66
CA SER A 68 40.88 -17.14 19.80
C SER A 68 40.29 -18.51 19.45
N LYS A 69 40.41 -19.41 20.44
CA LYS A 69 39.89 -20.79 20.56
C LYS A 69 38.35 -20.89 20.47
N ASP A 70 37.67 -19.76 20.27
CA ASP A 70 36.22 -19.64 20.12
C ASP A 70 35.71 -19.89 18.68
N ARG A 71 36.62 -20.09 17.72
CA ARG A 71 36.30 -20.44 16.33
C ARG A 71 35.50 -21.74 16.22
N ASP A 72 35.89 -22.75 17.01
CA ASP A 72 35.28 -24.08 16.96
C ASP A 72 33.83 -24.07 17.49
N LYS A 73 33.56 -23.24 18.51
CA LYS A 73 32.22 -23.08 19.09
C LYS A 73 31.26 -22.30 18.18
N LEU A 74 31.79 -21.33 17.43
CA LEU A 74 31.02 -20.59 16.42
C LEU A 74 30.72 -21.45 15.17
N GLN A 75 31.63 -22.35 14.80
CA GLN A 75 31.39 -23.34 13.76
C GLN A 75 30.31 -24.36 14.14
N GLU A 76 30.31 -24.85 15.38
CA GLU A 76 29.26 -25.77 15.86
C GLU A 76 27.87 -25.12 15.92
N ALA A 77 27.77 -23.82 16.24
CA ALA A 77 26.49 -23.10 16.30
C ALA A 77 25.89 -22.79 14.91
N ILE A 78 26.73 -22.69 13.87
CA ILE A 78 26.30 -22.39 12.49
C ILE A 78 26.02 -23.66 11.69
N VAL A 79 26.66 -24.79 12.04
CA VAL A 79 26.54 -26.08 11.35
C VAL A 79 25.50 -26.98 12.04
N GLY A 80 24.28 -26.44 12.23
CA GLY A 80 23.09 -27.24 12.56
C GLY A 80 22.52 -27.98 11.34
N GLU A 81 22.96 -27.63 10.13
CA GLU A 81 22.61 -28.30 8.89
C GLU A 81 23.88 -28.95 8.31
N LYS A 82 23.82 -30.27 8.06
CA LYS A 82 24.95 -31.11 7.67
C LYS A 82 25.55 -30.68 6.32
N VAL A 83 26.38 -29.64 6.33
CA VAL A 83 27.39 -29.40 5.31
C VAL A 83 28.70 -29.85 5.94
N THR A 84 29.17 -31.03 5.56
CA THR A 84 30.52 -31.49 5.91
C THR A 84 31.53 -30.45 5.44
N ALA A 85 32.09 -29.70 6.38
CA ALA A 85 33.13 -28.72 6.09
C ALA A 85 34.38 -29.47 5.56
N PRO A 86 34.98 -29.04 4.44
CA PRO A 86 36.22 -29.64 3.95
C PRO A 86 37.35 -29.41 4.97
N LYS A 87 38.21 -30.42 5.15
CA LYS A 87 39.43 -30.31 5.96
C LYS A 87 40.27 -29.14 5.47
N TRP A 88 40.57 -28.20 6.37
CA TRP A 88 41.34 -27.00 6.08
C TRP A 88 42.80 -27.37 5.77
N ASP A 89 43.23 -27.15 4.52
CA ASP A 89 44.61 -27.27 4.04
C ASP A 89 45.10 -25.88 3.61
N GLU A 90 46.08 -25.33 4.33
CA GLU A 90 46.53 -23.93 4.20
C GLU A 90 47.08 -23.58 2.82
N GLY A 91 47.65 -24.55 2.09
CA GLY A 91 48.21 -24.35 0.75
C GLY A 91 47.15 -24.25 -0.33
N LYS A 92 46.19 -25.18 -0.35
CA LYS A 92 45.08 -25.21 -1.33
C LYS A 92 44.03 -24.12 -1.11
N ASN A 93 43.80 -23.74 0.15
CA ASN A 93 42.84 -22.68 0.46
C ASN A 93 43.31 -21.30 -0.03
N ARG A 94 44.63 -21.01 -0.06
CA ARG A 94 45.12 -19.71 -0.55
C ARG A 94 44.79 -19.47 -2.02
N ASP A 95 44.91 -20.51 -2.85
CA ASP A 95 44.59 -20.41 -4.27
C ASP A 95 43.08 -20.38 -4.51
N ALA A 96 42.31 -21.17 -3.75
CA ALA A 96 40.84 -21.11 -3.76
C ALA A 96 40.30 -19.74 -3.30
N TRP A 97 40.92 -19.12 -2.28
CA TRP A 97 40.60 -17.76 -1.85
C TRP A 97 41.05 -16.72 -2.88
N ARG A 98 42.17 -16.92 -3.58
CA ARG A 98 42.60 -16.03 -4.67
C ARG A 98 41.66 -16.09 -5.87
N GLU A 99 41.19 -17.27 -6.22
CA GLU A 99 40.24 -17.49 -7.31
C GLU A 99 38.85 -16.95 -6.95
N ALA A 100 38.35 -17.24 -5.75
CA ALA A 100 37.13 -16.63 -5.22
C ALA A 100 37.25 -15.09 -5.09
N SER A 101 38.42 -14.56 -4.74
CA SER A 101 38.65 -13.10 -4.67
C SER A 101 38.71 -12.44 -6.05
N LYS A 102 39.12 -13.17 -7.09
CA LYS A 102 39.03 -12.71 -8.48
C LYS A 102 37.57 -12.63 -8.94
N ASP A 103 36.76 -13.60 -8.56
CA ASP A 103 35.31 -13.57 -8.83
C ASP A 103 34.62 -12.43 -8.04
N ILE A 104 35.03 -12.18 -6.80
CA ILE A 104 34.54 -11.04 -6.00
C ILE A 104 35.00 -9.70 -6.59
N GLY A 105 36.25 -9.60 -7.06
CA GLY A 105 36.79 -8.41 -7.74
C GLY A 105 36.14 -8.16 -9.11
N ALA A 106 35.69 -9.21 -9.80
CA ALA A 106 34.88 -9.11 -11.01
C ALA A 106 33.46 -8.60 -10.71
N VAL A 107 32.87 -8.99 -9.57
CA VAL A 107 31.59 -8.45 -9.07
C VAL A 107 31.71 -6.97 -8.68
N GLU A 108 32.88 -6.53 -8.20
CA GLU A 108 33.16 -5.11 -7.94
C GLU A 108 33.33 -4.26 -9.23
N GLY A 109 33.80 -4.89 -10.30
CA GLY A 109 33.91 -4.31 -11.65
C GLY A 109 32.56 -4.19 -12.36
N GLU A 110 31.64 -5.11 -12.09
CA GLU A 110 30.23 -5.02 -12.46
C GLU A 110 29.44 -4.23 -11.39
N ARG A 111 29.83 -2.97 -11.15
CA ARG A 111 28.99 -1.97 -10.44
C ARG A 111 27.73 -1.58 -11.24
N GLY A 112 27.15 -2.53 -11.98
CA GLY A 112 25.75 -2.48 -12.35
C GLY A 112 24.93 -2.57 -11.07
N VAL A 113 23.87 -1.77 -10.98
CA VAL A 113 22.97 -1.75 -9.83
C VAL A 113 22.48 -3.18 -9.58
N HIS A 114 22.97 -3.85 -8.52
CA HIS A 114 22.52 -5.21 -8.21
C HIS A 114 21.00 -5.15 -8.02
N PRO A 115 20.22 -5.99 -8.73
CA PRO A 115 18.75 -5.93 -8.75
C PRO A 115 18.15 -5.91 -7.34
N GLY A 116 18.76 -6.64 -6.39
CA GLY A 116 18.34 -6.65 -4.99
C GLY A 116 18.37 -5.30 -4.28
N TYR A 117 19.36 -4.43 -4.54
CA TYR A 117 19.39 -3.09 -3.94
C TYR A 117 18.33 -2.18 -4.55
N LEU A 118 18.08 -2.31 -5.85
CA LEU A 118 17.03 -1.56 -6.53
C LEU A 118 15.65 -1.94 -5.97
N SER A 119 15.40 -3.23 -5.77
CA SER A 119 14.16 -3.72 -5.14
C SER A 119 14.02 -3.23 -3.70
N GLY A 120 15.10 -3.21 -2.92
CA GLY A 120 15.10 -2.65 -1.56
C GLY A 120 14.72 -1.18 -1.51
N TRP A 121 15.34 -0.34 -2.34
CA TRP A 121 15.00 1.08 -2.45
C TRP A 121 13.57 1.30 -2.94
N LEU A 122 13.15 0.59 -3.99
CA LEU A 122 11.81 0.70 -4.56
C LEU A 122 10.75 0.35 -3.50
N PHE A 123 10.94 -0.76 -2.79
CA PHE A 123 10.03 -1.18 -1.74
C PHE A 123 9.97 -0.15 -0.61
N LEU A 124 11.12 0.31 -0.10
CA LEU A 124 11.17 1.28 1.00
C LEU A 124 10.54 2.62 0.63
N ILE A 125 10.78 3.12 -0.58
CA ILE A 125 10.18 4.38 -1.06
C ILE A 125 8.65 4.23 -1.09
N ILE A 126 8.13 3.18 -1.73
CA ILE A 126 6.68 2.96 -1.84
C ILE A 126 6.07 2.74 -0.45
N PHE A 127 6.69 1.92 0.39
CA PHE A 127 6.21 1.67 1.75
C PHE A 127 6.18 2.96 2.59
N THR A 128 7.25 3.75 2.55
CA THR A 128 7.36 5.01 3.30
C THR A 128 6.33 6.02 2.82
N LEU A 129 6.19 6.20 1.50
CA LEU A 129 5.17 7.07 0.94
C LEU A 129 3.76 6.62 1.33
N ASN A 130 3.51 5.32 1.35
CA ASN A 130 2.21 4.79 1.72
C ASN A 130 1.88 5.00 3.20
N VAL A 131 2.85 4.75 4.10
CA VAL A 131 2.70 5.06 5.52
C VAL A 131 2.47 6.56 5.72
N LEU A 132 3.17 7.41 4.97
CA LEU A 132 3.00 8.86 5.02
C LEU A 132 1.57 9.25 4.59
N VAL A 133 1.08 8.73 3.48
CA VAL A 133 -0.29 8.97 2.99
C VAL A 133 -1.35 8.53 4.00
N ILE A 134 -1.18 7.35 4.62
CA ILE A 134 -2.16 6.84 5.60
C ILE A 134 -2.08 7.61 6.92
N SER A 135 -0.89 8.06 7.31
CA SER A 135 -0.68 8.78 8.58
C SER A 135 -1.17 10.22 8.51
N PHE A 136 -1.01 10.86 7.35
CA PHE A 136 -1.44 12.23 7.14
C PHE A 136 -2.71 12.23 6.28
N GLU A 137 -3.85 12.45 6.91
CA GLU A 137 -5.05 12.84 6.18
C GLU A 137 -4.78 14.18 5.51
N PHE A 138 -4.58 14.17 4.19
CA PHE A 138 -4.25 15.37 3.41
C PHE A 138 -5.52 15.92 2.74
N PRO A 139 -6.27 16.81 3.40
CA PRO A 139 -7.24 17.64 2.71
C PRO A 139 -6.51 18.50 1.68
N GLY A 140 -7.19 18.82 0.59
CA GLY A 140 -6.51 19.27 -0.63
C GLY A 140 -5.58 20.47 -0.48
N VAL A 141 -5.89 21.39 0.43
CA VAL A 141 -5.03 22.56 0.74
C VAL A 141 -3.73 22.14 1.44
N LYS A 142 -3.78 21.15 2.35
CA LYS A 142 -2.58 20.64 3.05
C LYS A 142 -1.66 19.90 2.08
N ALA A 143 -2.22 19.14 1.13
CA ALA A 143 -1.43 18.48 0.09
C ALA A 143 -0.63 19.50 -0.74
N LEU A 144 -1.29 20.57 -1.19
CA LEU A 144 -0.65 21.65 -1.94
C LEU A 144 0.47 22.33 -1.13
N ALA A 145 0.21 22.61 0.15
CA ALA A 145 1.21 23.19 1.05
C ALA A 145 2.45 22.28 1.21
N VAL A 146 2.26 20.97 1.36
CA VAL A 146 3.37 20.00 1.43
C VAL A 146 4.12 19.93 0.10
N THR A 147 3.42 19.95 -1.04
CA THR A 147 4.08 19.99 -2.36
C THR A 147 4.97 21.22 -2.49
N PHE A 148 4.47 22.41 -2.14
CA PHE A 148 5.28 23.63 -2.17
C PHE A 148 6.43 23.59 -1.16
N LEU A 149 6.22 23.03 0.02
CA LEU A 149 7.28 22.83 1.00
C LEU A 149 8.39 21.92 0.46
N VAL A 150 8.04 20.81 -0.17
CA VAL A 150 9.02 19.90 -0.80
C VAL A 150 9.78 20.62 -1.90
N ILE A 151 9.09 21.35 -2.79
CA ILE A 151 9.73 22.14 -3.85
C ILE A 151 10.68 23.19 -3.23
N ALA A 152 10.25 23.89 -2.19
CA ALA A 152 11.06 24.89 -1.51
C ALA A 152 12.30 24.28 -0.84
N VAL A 153 12.16 23.12 -0.18
CA VAL A 153 13.27 22.39 0.45
C VAL A 153 14.24 21.87 -0.61
N VAL A 154 13.75 21.29 -1.71
CA VAL A 154 14.60 20.79 -2.81
C VAL A 154 15.33 21.94 -3.49
N THR A 155 14.63 23.02 -3.82
CA THR A 155 15.22 24.19 -4.47
C THR A 155 16.18 24.92 -3.54
N GLY A 156 15.79 25.11 -2.27
CA GLY A 156 16.63 25.72 -1.25
C GLY A 156 17.87 24.89 -0.94
N GLY A 157 17.75 23.56 -0.90
CA GLY A 157 18.88 22.64 -0.78
C GLY A 157 19.81 22.68 -1.99
N ALA A 158 19.27 22.72 -3.20
CA ALA A 158 20.05 22.88 -4.43
C ALA A 158 20.81 24.22 -4.44
N LEU A 159 20.16 25.32 -4.03
CA LEU A 159 20.78 26.63 -3.91
C LEU A 159 21.88 26.61 -2.84
N LEU A 160 21.60 26.06 -1.66
CA LEU A 160 22.57 25.95 -0.57
C LEU A 160 23.80 25.14 -0.99
N ASN A 161 23.62 24.09 -1.80
CA ASN A 161 24.72 23.29 -2.31
C ASN A 161 25.67 24.08 -3.23
N MET A 162 25.18 25.11 -3.92
CA MET A 162 26.03 25.99 -4.73
C MET A 162 26.98 26.82 -3.85
N TYR A 163 26.58 27.17 -2.62
CA TYR A 163 27.39 27.94 -1.69
C TYR A 163 28.24 27.07 -0.75
N TYR A 164 27.68 25.94 -0.31
CA TYR A 164 28.31 24.97 0.58
C TYR A 164 28.08 23.57 0.00
N PRO A 165 29.08 22.91 -0.60
CA PRO A 165 28.89 21.63 -1.28
C PRO A 165 28.66 20.48 -0.29
N PHE A 166 27.43 20.37 0.23
CA PHE A 166 27.02 19.33 1.17
C PHE A 166 26.37 18.12 0.47
N LEU A 167 25.95 18.24 -0.79
CA LEU A 167 25.36 17.12 -1.54
C LEU A 167 26.29 15.91 -1.66
N PRO A 168 27.64 16.04 -1.82
CA PRO A 168 28.53 14.90 -1.81
C PRO A 168 28.41 14.09 -0.52
N PHE A 169 28.48 14.77 0.64
CA PHE A 169 28.28 14.15 1.96
C PHE A 169 26.92 13.45 2.07
N LEU A 170 25.84 14.10 1.66
CA LEU A 170 24.50 13.50 1.69
C LEU A 170 24.40 12.29 0.77
N SER A 171 25.00 12.36 -0.41
CA SER A 171 25.01 11.27 -1.39
C SER A 171 25.84 10.08 -0.91
N ASP A 172 26.97 10.32 -0.25
CA ASP A 172 27.84 9.29 0.31
C ASP A 172 27.15 8.63 1.52
N TRP A 173 26.51 9.41 2.38
CA TRP A 173 25.68 8.91 3.46
C TRP A 173 24.52 8.05 2.92
N LEU A 174 23.81 8.52 1.90
CA LEU A 174 22.69 7.77 1.32
C LEU A 174 23.16 6.47 0.63
N ARG A 175 24.31 6.51 -0.04
CA ARG A 175 24.95 5.33 -0.65
C ARG A 175 25.47 4.33 0.38
N SER A 176 25.77 4.76 1.61
CA SER A 176 26.14 3.86 2.71
C SER A 176 24.97 2.99 3.18
N ILE A 177 23.74 3.41 2.87
CA ILE A 177 22.54 2.62 3.17
C ILE A 177 22.37 1.60 2.04
N HIS A 178 22.53 0.33 2.40
CA HIS A 178 22.38 -0.81 1.49
C HIS A 178 21.11 -1.60 1.85
N PRO A 179 19.91 -1.10 1.50
CA PRO A 179 18.70 -1.84 1.76
C PRO A 179 18.69 -3.09 0.88
N TYR A 180 18.86 -4.25 1.51
CA TYR A 180 18.79 -5.55 0.86
C TYR A 180 17.89 -6.48 1.68
N ALA A 181 17.01 -7.18 0.99
CA ALA A 181 16.20 -8.23 1.58
C ALA A 181 16.04 -9.38 0.58
N THR A 182 15.79 -10.58 1.10
CA THR A 182 15.64 -11.79 0.29
C THR A 182 14.30 -11.76 -0.47
N GLY A 183 14.22 -12.47 -1.60
CA GLY A 183 12.96 -12.61 -2.34
C GLY A 183 11.82 -13.19 -1.49
N HIS A 184 12.16 -14.11 -0.57
CA HIS A 184 11.21 -14.67 0.39
C HIS A 184 10.65 -13.61 1.35
N PHE A 185 11.48 -12.69 1.83
CA PHE A 185 11.01 -11.59 2.68
C PHE A 185 9.94 -10.75 1.97
N TYR A 186 10.21 -10.33 0.73
CA TYR A 186 9.24 -9.56 -0.05
C TYR A 186 7.96 -10.34 -0.33
N LEU A 187 8.07 -11.64 -0.61
CA LEU A 187 6.92 -12.50 -0.84
C LEU A 187 6.04 -12.62 0.41
N TYR A 188 6.63 -12.92 1.57
CA TYR A 188 5.87 -13.03 2.83
C TYR A 188 5.19 -11.73 3.21
N LEU A 189 5.88 -10.61 3.01
CA LEU A 189 5.33 -9.29 3.29
C LEU A 189 4.20 -8.91 2.30
N GLY A 190 4.33 -9.25 1.02
CA GLY A 190 3.27 -9.08 0.02
C GLY A 190 2.02 -9.92 0.35
N ILE A 191 2.21 -11.17 0.74
CA ILE A 191 1.13 -12.05 1.21
C ILE A 191 0.47 -11.48 2.46
N LEU A 192 1.26 -11.05 3.45
CA LEU A 192 0.77 -10.46 4.69
C LEU A 192 -0.15 -9.26 4.42
N PHE A 193 0.31 -8.28 3.63
CA PHE A 193 -0.51 -7.11 3.30
C PHE A 193 -1.78 -7.51 2.54
N THR A 194 -1.68 -8.45 1.60
CA THR A 194 -2.85 -8.94 0.85
C THR A 194 -3.88 -9.61 1.76
N VAL A 195 -3.43 -10.46 2.69
CA VAL A 195 -4.30 -11.13 3.67
C VAL A 195 -4.96 -10.10 4.57
N ILE A 196 -4.20 -9.14 5.11
CA ILE A 196 -4.76 -8.07 5.97
C ILE A 196 -5.83 -7.27 5.20
N ILE A 197 -5.55 -6.89 3.96
CA ILE A 197 -6.51 -6.16 3.11
C ILE A 197 -7.75 -7.01 2.86
N ALA A 198 -7.59 -8.26 2.42
CA ALA A 198 -8.69 -9.15 2.08
C ALA A 198 -9.59 -9.43 3.30
N VAL A 199 -8.98 -9.77 4.45
CA VAL A 199 -9.70 -10.01 5.71
C VAL A 199 -10.44 -8.75 6.15
N SER A 200 -9.81 -7.58 6.08
CA SER A 200 -10.44 -6.32 6.50
C SER A 200 -11.61 -5.92 5.60
N VAL A 201 -11.46 -6.08 4.27
CA VAL A 201 -12.55 -5.86 3.30
C VAL A 201 -13.69 -6.84 3.55
N PHE A 202 -13.37 -8.11 3.79
CA PHE A 202 -14.35 -9.14 4.11
C PHE A 202 -15.13 -8.76 5.37
N ILE A 203 -14.45 -8.57 6.50
CA ILE A 203 -15.09 -8.20 7.78
C ILE A 203 -15.97 -6.95 7.62
N ASN A 204 -15.45 -5.90 6.96
CA ASN A 204 -16.21 -4.67 6.76
C ASN A 204 -17.47 -4.90 5.92
N ARG A 205 -17.38 -5.68 4.83
CA ARG A 205 -18.53 -6.04 3.99
C ARG A 205 -19.62 -6.79 4.77
N TYR A 206 -19.25 -7.60 5.76
CA TYR A 206 -20.21 -8.31 6.60
C TYR A 206 -20.83 -7.42 7.67
N TRP A 207 -20.06 -6.52 8.29
CA TRP A 207 -20.50 -5.78 9.48
C TRP A 207 -20.97 -4.34 9.23
N ASN A 208 -20.62 -3.74 8.09
CA ASN A 208 -20.95 -2.35 7.79
C ASN A 208 -21.61 -2.25 6.41
N ARG A 209 -22.93 -2.46 6.38
CA ARG A 209 -23.68 -2.45 5.13
C ARG A 209 -24.71 -1.34 5.12
N TRP A 210 -24.63 -0.52 4.09
CA TRP A 210 -25.56 0.57 3.85
C TRP A 210 -26.43 0.23 2.64
N ILE A 211 -27.74 0.33 2.83
CA ILE A 211 -28.74 0.08 1.79
C ILE A 211 -29.59 1.33 1.67
N ILE A 212 -29.61 1.91 0.47
CA ILE A 212 -30.41 3.08 0.15
C ILE A 212 -31.59 2.60 -0.70
N GLU A 213 -32.79 2.85 -0.19
CA GLU A 213 -34.06 2.63 -0.88
C GLU A 213 -34.76 3.99 -1.09
N SER A 214 -35.77 4.04 -1.96
CA SER A 214 -36.47 5.30 -2.30
C SER A 214 -37.06 6.00 -1.07
N ASN A 215 -37.47 5.26 -0.05
CA ASN A 215 -38.17 5.78 1.13
C ASN A 215 -37.36 5.66 2.45
N ARG A 216 -36.26 4.89 2.48
CA ARG A 216 -35.47 4.66 3.69
C ARG A 216 -33.98 4.48 3.42
N LEU A 217 -33.17 4.97 4.35
CA LEU A 217 -31.75 4.69 4.46
C LEU A 217 -31.57 3.66 5.58
N VAL A 218 -31.00 2.50 5.26
CA VAL A 218 -30.84 1.39 6.20
C VAL A 218 -29.36 1.14 6.45
N HIS A 219 -28.92 1.26 7.69
CA HIS A 219 -27.61 0.84 8.15
C HIS A 219 -27.73 -0.45 8.95
N LYS A 220 -27.11 -1.51 8.44
CA LYS A 220 -26.95 -2.76 9.17
C LYS A 220 -25.58 -2.74 9.83
N HIS A 221 -25.56 -2.66 11.16
CA HIS A 221 -24.33 -2.67 11.94
C HIS A 221 -24.20 -3.91 12.82
N GLY A 222 -23.03 -4.54 12.76
CA GLY A 222 -22.64 -5.65 13.62
C GLY A 222 -23.22 -7.02 13.23
N MET A 223 -22.69 -8.06 13.88
CA MET A 223 -23.08 -9.46 13.66
C MET A 223 -24.52 -9.77 14.15
N LEU A 224 -24.98 -9.04 15.16
CA LEU A 224 -26.28 -9.25 15.84
C LEU A 224 -27.44 -8.44 15.23
N GLY A 225 -27.23 -7.78 14.08
CA GLY A 225 -28.34 -7.26 13.28
C GLY A 225 -29.01 -6.00 13.83
N ASN A 226 -28.28 -5.12 14.52
CA ASN A 226 -28.82 -3.81 14.85
C ASN A 226 -29.01 -3.02 13.54
N VAL A 227 -30.28 -2.80 13.18
CA VAL A 227 -30.67 -2.05 11.99
C VAL A 227 -31.10 -0.66 12.42
N ARG A 228 -30.44 0.37 11.89
CA ARG A 228 -30.90 1.75 12.00
C ARG A 228 -31.51 2.16 10.68
N GLU A 229 -32.72 2.70 10.74
CA GLU A 229 -33.44 3.21 9.58
C GLU A 229 -33.68 4.70 9.75
N TRP A 230 -33.41 5.46 8.68
CA TRP A 230 -33.74 6.88 8.61
C TRP A 230 -34.70 7.13 7.44
N PRO A 231 -35.73 7.98 7.64
CA PRO A 231 -36.58 8.40 6.54
C PRO A 231 -35.79 9.25 5.55
N VAL A 232 -36.05 9.04 4.26
CA VAL A 232 -35.36 9.74 3.17
C VAL A 232 -36.03 11.10 2.83
N MET A 233 -37.09 11.45 3.55
CA MET A 233 -37.81 12.73 3.39
C MET A 233 -36.84 13.90 3.63
N HIS A 234 -36.62 14.71 2.59
CA HIS A 234 -35.68 15.84 2.61
C HIS A 234 -34.20 15.46 2.82
N LEU A 235 -33.80 14.23 2.48
CA LEU A 235 -32.39 13.80 2.55
C LEU A 235 -31.57 14.48 1.45
N GLU A 236 -30.56 15.24 1.83
CA GLU A 236 -29.57 15.80 0.92
C GLU A 236 -28.30 14.96 0.94
N VAL A 237 -27.77 14.66 -0.24
CA VAL A 237 -26.53 13.90 -0.40
C VAL A 237 -25.48 14.82 -0.99
N THR A 238 -24.36 14.96 -0.29
CA THR A 238 -23.20 15.72 -0.75
C THR A 238 -21.97 14.82 -0.79
N LYS A 239 -21.21 14.91 -1.86
CA LYS A 239 -19.90 14.26 -1.97
C LYS A 239 -18.84 15.20 -1.41
N GLU A 240 -18.02 14.68 -0.52
CA GLU A 240 -16.84 15.37 0.01
C GLU A 240 -15.59 14.56 -0.32
N ILE A 241 -14.60 15.20 -0.94
CA ILE A 241 -13.28 14.61 -1.17
C ILE A 241 -12.39 15.07 -0.02
N THR A 242 -12.37 14.29 1.05
CA THR A 242 -11.62 14.59 2.27
C THR A 242 -10.12 14.38 2.08
N ASP A 243 -9.73 13.44 1.21
CA ASP A 243 -8.33 13.11 0.94
C ASP A 243 -8.11 12.87 -0.57
N ILE A 244 -7.13 13.58 -1.15
CA ILE A 244 -6.81 13.49 -2.58
C ILE A 244 -6.20 12.13 -2.92
N PHE A 245 -5.36 11.56 -2.06
CA PHE A 245 -4.70 10.29 -2.35
C PHE A 245 -5.70 9.14 -2.32
N GLU A 246 -6.67 9.16 -1.40
CA GLU A 246 -7.76 8.17 -1.40
C GLU A 246 -8.53 8.19 -2.72
N PHE A 247 -8.85 9.39 -3.21
CA PHE A 247 -9.53 9.59 -4.49
C PHE A 247 -8.66 9.15 -5.68
N CYS A 248 -7.36 9.45 -5.71
CA CYS A 248 -6.47 9.03 -6.79
C CYS A 248 -6.26 7.52 -6.84
N LEU A 249 -6.19 6.86 -5.67
CA LEU A 249 -5.90 5.43 -5.57
C LEU A 249 -7.12 4.54 -5.83
N LEU A 250 -8.26 4.86 -5.21
CA LEU A 250 -9.46 4.01 -5.24
C LEU A 250 -10.68 4.69 -5.86
N MET A 251 -10.55 5.94 -6.32
CA MET A 251 -11.70 6.79 -6.67
C MET A 251 -12.74 6.80 -5.56
N SER A 252 -12.27 6.76 -4.31
CA SER A 252 -13.10 6.78 -3.12
C SER A 252 -13.26 8.20 -2.59
N GLY A 253 -14.27 8.40 -1.76
CA GLY A 253 -14.53 9.66 -1.08
C GLY A 253 -15.61 9.50 -0.03
N SER A 254 -15.98 10.60 0.58
CA SER A 254 -16.97 10.62 1.66
C SER A 254 -18.35 11.02 1.11
N LEU A 255 -19.38 10.24 1.43
CA LEU A 255 -20.78 10.63 1.21
C LEU A 255 -21.35 11.16 2.51
N VAL A 256 -21.80 12.41 2.50
CA VAL A 256 -22.46 13.05 3.63
C VAL A 256 -23.95 13.11 3.34
N PHE A 257 -24.74 12.52 4.24
CA PHE A 257 -26.19 12.56 4.21
C PHE A 257 -26.67 13.53 5.28
N LYS A 258 -27.31 14.62 4.84
CA LYS A 258 -27.95 15.60 5.71
C LYS A 258 -29.44 15.29 5.74
N THR A 259 -29.98 15.05 6.93
CA THR A 259 -31.42 14.92 7.11
C THR A 259 -32.05 16.31 7.13
N GLY A 260 -33.33 16.43 6.80
CA GLY A 260 -34.02 17.73 6.79
C GLY A 260 -34.15 18.40 8.17
N ASN A 261 -33.70 17.74 9.24
CA ASN A 261 -33.72 18.25 10.61
C ASN A 261 -32.37 18.91 10.95
N PRO A 262 -32.30 20.23 11.20
CA PRO A 262 -31.05 20.93 11.51
C PRO A 262 -30.34 20.44 12.78
N ASN A 263 -31.06 19.77 13.68
CA ASN A 263 -30.53 19.28 14.95
C ASN A 263 -29.92 17.86 14.86
N GLU A 264 -30.10 17.16 13.74
CA GLU A 264 -29.54 15.84 13.54
C GLU A 264 -28.12 15.91 12.96
N ARG A 265 -27.23 15.08 13.50
CA ARG A 265 -25.86 15.00 12.99
C ARG A 265 -25.85 14.37 11.59
N PRO A 266 -25.11 14.94 10.63
CA PRO A 266 -25.01 14.36 9.31
C PRO A 266 -24.39 12.95 9.39
N ILE A 267 -24.93 12.03 8.62
CA ILE A 267 -24.39 10.67 8.51
C ILE A 267 -23.27 10.72 7.49
N VAL A 268 -22.05 10.41 7.90
CA VAL A 268 -20.86 10.44 7.03
C VAL A 268 -20.43 9.01 6.73
N LEU A 269 -20.42 8.66 5.44
CA LEU A 269 -19.86 7.41 4.93
C LEU A 269 -18.49 7.70 4.33
N GLU A 270 -17.45 7.38 5.07
CA GLU A 270 -16.07 7.57 4.62
C GLU A 270 -15.64 6.47 3.65
N ASN A 271 -14.67 6.77 2.79
CA ASN A 271 -14.00 5.82 1.91
C ASN A 271 -14.96 4.93 1.08
N VAL A 272 -15.98 5.53 0.49
CA VAL A 272 -16.91 4.85 -0.43
C VAL A 272 -16.25 4.74 -1.80
N PRO A 273 -15.94 3.53 -2.30
CA PRO A 273 -15.23 3.38 -3.56
C PRO A 273 -16.16 3.66 -4.75
N TRP A 274 -15.59 4.12 -5.86
CA TRP A 274 -16.33 4.59 -7.04
C TRP A 274 -17.41 5.62 -6.68
N ILE A 275 -17.00 6.61 -5.88
CA ILE A 275 -17.89 7.61 -5.26
C ILE A 275 -18.81 8.31 -6.28
N ASN A 276 -18.27 8.68 -7.45
CA ASN A 276 -19.02 9.41 -8.49
C ASN A 276 -20.20 8.57 -9.03
N THR A 277 -19.99 7.28 -9.24
CA THR A 277 -21.03 6.36 -9.72
C THR A 277 -22.09 6.15 -8.64
N LYS A 278 -21.67 5.99 -7.39
CA LYS A 278 -22.57 5.80 -6.25
C LYS A 278 -23.42 7.03 -6.00
N GLU A 279 -22.82 8.22 -5.98
CA GLU A 279 -23.54 9.48 -5.85
C GLU A 279 -24.63 9.63 -6.93
N LYS A 280 -24.27 9.40 -8.20
CA LYS A 280 -25.22 9.49 -9.32
C LYS A 280 -26.38 8.50 -9.19
N GLN A 281 -26.10 7.27 -8.75
CA GLN A 281 -27.13 6.26 -8.49
C GLN A 281 -28.09 6.69 -7.37
N ILE A 282 -27.55 7.25 -6.29
CA ILE A 282 -28.33 7.69 -5.13
C ILE A 282 -29.20 8.88 -5.50
N ARG A 283 -28.64 9.91 -6.14
CA ARG A 283 -29.40 11.08 -6.61
C ARG A 283 -30.58 10.67 -7.48
N GLY A 284 -30.37 9.75 -8.42
CA GLY A 284 -31.44 9.23 -9.26
C GLY A 284 -32.54 8.46 -8.51
N ILE A 285 -32.22 7.82 -7.37
CA ILE A 285 -33.22 7.18 -6.50
C ILE A 285 -34.02 8.25 -5.74
N LEU A 286 -33.33 9.25 -5.17
CA LEU A 286 -33.94 10.33 -4.40
C LEU A 286 -34.87 11.22 -5.24
N GLU A 287 -34.44 11.57 -6.45
CA GLU A 287 -35.24 12.35 -7.40
C GLU A 287 -36.52 11.62 -7.78
N SER A 288 -36.45 10.32 -8.05
CA SER A 288 -37.63 9.52 -8.40
C SER A 288 -38.68 9.48 -7.28
N PHE A 289 -38.23 9.52 -6.02
CA PHE A 289 -39.13 9.55 -4.87
C PHE A 289 -39.78 10.92 -4.68
N ARG A 290 -39.02 12.02 -4.83
CA ARG A 290 -39.56 13.40 -4.71
C ARG A 290 -40.67 13.67 -5.73
N ILE A 291 -40.52 13.18 -6.96
CA ILE A 291 -41.51 13.38 -8.04
C ILE A 291 -42.79 12.58 -7.75
N GLY A 292 -42.68 11.38 -7.16
CA GLY A 292 -43.84 10.52 -6.87
C GLY A 292 -44.68 10.96 -5.66
N VAL A 293 -44.16 11.82 -4.78
CA VAL A 293 -44.87 12.33 -3.58
C VAL A 293 -45.49 13.71 -3.81
N GLY A 294 -45.02 14.44 -4.83
CA GLY A 294 -45.49 15.80 -5.16
C GLY A 294 -46.47 15.88 -6.33
N GLY A 295 -47.01 14.75 -6.79
CA GLY A 295 -48.00 14.66 -7.87
C GLY A 295 -49.37 14.20 -7.38
#